data_AF-A0A963H440-F1
#
_entry.id   AF-A0A963H440-F1
#
_cell.length_a   1.000
_cell.length_b   1.000
_cell.length_c   1.000
_cell.angle_alpha   90.00
_cell.angle_beta   90.00
_cell.angle_gamma   90.00
#
_symmetry.space_group_name_H-M   'P 1'
#
loop_
_entity.id
_entity.type
_entity.pdbx_description
1 polymer ?
#
loop_
_entity_poly.entity_id
_entity_poly.type
_entity_poly.pdbx_seq_one_letter_code
_entity_poly.pdbx_strand_id
1 'polypeptide(L)'
;YAWFRPYDGGRHPYDGETVPDYRPGDDRYTWAKAPRYDGRVVETGPFAELLVGGDAMLRDLLAEEGGSCWLRQFARLRRCAHTLHWMKHHLAQLADCHTQPHVIVPDESALQSGQGYGMVQAARGTLGHWIQLDEGKISRYQMVTPTAWNASPKDTAGRHGHWEQSVIGLTLADPDDPLELGHIVRSHDPCLVCTVHFAGSGKRVRYGI
;
A
#
# COMPACT_ATOMS: atom_id res chain seq x y z
N TYR A 1 17.74 3.51 0.41
CA TYR A 1 17.57 2.18 -0.21
C TYR A 1 16.63 2.12 -1.43
N ALA A 2 15.89 3.20 -1.76
CA ALA A 2 15.10 3.26 -3.00
C ALA A 2 15.78 4.15 -4.06
N TRP A 3 15.57 3.89 -5.35
CA TRP A 3 16.13 4.64 -6.50
C TRP A 3 15.48 6.01 -6.73
N PHE A 4 15.39 6.82 -5.69
CA PHE A 4 14.99 8.23 -5.78
C PHE A 4 16.10 9.11 -5.24
N ARG A 5 16.07 10.41 -5.58
CA ARG A 5 16.98 11.38 -4.95
C ARG A 5 16.76 11.37 -3.43
N PRO A 6 17.84 11.37 -2.63
CA PRO A 6 17.71 11.36 -1.18
C PRO A 6 17.15 12.69 -0.67
N TYR A 7 16.41 12.61 0.43
CA TYR A 7 15.97 13.74 1.23
C TYR A 7 16.03 13.34 2.71
N ASP A 8 16.11 14.34 3.60
CA ASP A 8 16.19 14.10 5.03
C ASP A 8 14.88 13.55 5.58
N GLY A 9 14.98 12.45 6.34
CA GLY A 9 13.84 11.81 7.00
C GLY A 9 12.80 11.20 6.06
N GLY A 10 11.59 10.99 6.59
CA GLY A 10 10.41 10.65 5.82
C GLY A 10 9.57 11.90 5.56
N ARG A 11 8.89 11.95 4.41
CA ARG A 11 7.93 13.03 4.10
C ARG A 11 6.51 12.52 4.08
N HIS A 12 5.59 13.32 4.61
CA HIS A 12 4.17 13.10 4.42
C HIS A 12 3.84 13.17 2.92
N PRO A 13 2.86 12.41 2.39
CA PRO A 13 2.50 12.46 0.97
C PRO A 13 2.16 13.86 0.43
N TYR A 14 1.69 14.79 1.25
CA TYR A 14 1.52 16.19 0.85
C TYR A 14 2.83 16.92 0.51
N ASP A 15 3.94 16.50 1.09
CA ASP A 15 5.27 17.06 0.84
C ASP A 15 6.16 16.08 0.06
N GLY A 16 5.57 14.96 -0.38
CA GLY A 16 6.27 13.83 -0.98
C GLY A 16 6.88 14.19 -2.33
N GLU A 17 8.13 13.77 -2.53
CA GLU A 17 8.86 13.93 -3.78
C GLU A 17 8.97 12.61 -4.52
N THR A 18 8.89 12.66 -5.85
CA THR A 18 9.11 11.51 -6.74
C THR A 18 10.09 11.93 -7.83
N VAL A 19 11.37 12.00 -7.48
CA VAL A 19 12.44 12.33 -8.42
C VAL A 19 13.30 11.08 -8.63
N PRO A 20 13.12 10.33 -9.74
CA PRO A 20 13.87 9.13 -10.03
C PRO A 20 15.38 9.37 -10.06
N ASP A 21 16.15 8.47 -9.46
CA ASP A 21 17.61 8.46 -9.48
C ASP A 21 18.08 7.00 -9.56
N TYR A 22 18.10 6.46 -10.78
CA TYR A 22 18.49 5.07 -11.02
C TYR A 22 19.99 4.90 -10.81
N ARG A 23 20.36 4.19 -9.75
CA ARG A 23 21.74 4.06 -9.27
C ARG A 23 22.06 2.60 -8.99
N PRO A 24 22.13 1.76 -10.03
CA PRO A 24 22.53 0.38 -9.86
C PRO A 24 24.00 0.33 -9.39
N GLY A 25 24.29 -0.49 -8.37
CA GLY A 25 25.64 -0.67 -7.83
C GLY A 25 25.94 0.05 -6.53
N ASP A 26 25.00 0.85 -6.01
CA ASP A 26 25.05 1.29 -4.61
C ASP A 26 24.17 0.40 -3.70
N ASP A 27 23.86 0.87 -2.50
CA ASP A 27 23.03 0.14 -1.53
C ASP A 27 21.52 0.20 -1.83
N ARG A 28 21.08 0.92 -2.87
CA ARG A 28 19.68 1.00 -3.31
C ARG A 28 19.33 -0.13 -4.27
N TYR A 29 18.16 -0.73 -4.07
CA TYR A 29 17.78 -1.96 -4.76
C TYR A 29 16.32 -2.00 -5.24
N THR A 30 15.56 -0.92 -5.11
CA THR A 30 14.14 -0.93 -5.49
C THR A 30 13.62 0.44 -5.90
N TRP A 31 12.56 0.43 -6.70
CA TRP A 31 11.75 1.61 -7.03
C TRP A 31 10.60 1.83 -6.03
N ALA A 32 10.39 0.93 -5.07
CA ALA A 32 9.43 1.12 -4.00
C ALA A 32 9.94 2.14 -2.99
N LYS A 33 9.09 3.11 -2.59
CA LYS A 33 9.38 3.96 -1.41
C LYS A 33 9.20 3.15 -0.12
N ALA A 34 9.66 3.69 1.01
CA ALA A 34 9.55 3.05 2.33
C ALA A 34 8.54 3.77 3.25
N PRO A 35 7.22 3.63 3.02
CA PRO A 35 6.23 4.23 3.92
C PRO A 35 6.33 3.61 5.33
N ARG A 36 6.08 4.45 6.33
CA ARG A 36 6.07 4.10 7.75
C ARG A 36 4.88 4.80 8.42
N TYR A 37 4.26 4.14 9.38
CA TYR A 37 3.18 4.71 10.18
C TYR A 37 3.65 4.86 11.61
N ASP A 38 3.64 6.08 12.16
CA ASP A 38 4.24 6.40 13.46
C ASP A 38 5.69 5.88 13.58
N GLY A 39 6.44 6.05 12.49
CA GLY A 39 7.80 5.51 12.38
C GLY A 39 7.90 3.99 12.36
N ARG A 40 6.81 3.22 12.32
CA ARG A 40 6.82 1.75 12.31
C ARG A 40 6.64 1.17 10.92
N VAL A 41 7.16 -0.03 10.74
CA VAL A 41 6.85 -0.89 9.59
C VAL A 41 5.49 -1.53 9.87
N VAL A 42 4.62 -1.53 8.87
CA VAL A 42 3.25 -2.06 9.02
C VAL A 42 2.91 -2.99 7.87
N GLU A 43 2.13 -4.02 8.18
CA GLU A 43 1.44 -4.86 7.19
C GLU A 43 0.09 -4.23 6.85
N THR A 44 -0.29 -4.28 5.58
CA THR A 44 -1.65 -3.97 5.12
C THR A 44 -2.19 -5.14 4.31
N GLY A 45 -3.51 -5.28 4.25
CA GLY A 45 -4.17 -6.35 3.52
C GLY A 45 -5.30 -6.97 4.31
N PRO A 46 -5.94 -8.03 3.78
CA PRO A 46 -7.06 -8.70 4.43
C PRO A 46 -6.77 -9.13 5.87
N PHE A 47 -5.56 -9.59 6.14
CA PHE A 47 -5.14 -10.02 7.46
C PHE A 47 -5.15 -8.85 8.47
N ALA A 48 -4.43 -7.77 8.16
CA ALA A 48 -4.43 -6.57 8.98
C ALA A 48 -5.83 -5.94 9.12
N GLU A 49 -6.59 -5.86 8.02
CA GLU A 49 -7.94 -5.26 7.99
C GLU A 49 -8.90 -5.99 8.94
N LEU A 50 -8.93 -7.32 8.91
CA LEU A 50 -9.80 -8.11 9.78
C LEU A 50 -9.35 -8.05 11.26
N LEU A 51 -8.04 -8.07 11.54
CA LEU A 51 -7.53 -7.95 12.92
C LEU A 51 -7.89 -6.60 13.55
N VAL A 52 -7.67 -5.52 12.80
CA VAL A 52 -8.04 -4.15 13.21
C VAL A 52 -9.57 -4.04 13.34
N GLY A 53 -10.30 -4.63 12.40
CA GLY A 53 -11.76 -4.69 12.41
C GLY A 53 -12.38 -5.54 13.52
N GLY A 54 -11.59 -6.23 14.34
CA GLY A 54 -12.10 -6.94 15.50
C GLY A 54 -12.50 -8.40 15.27
N ASP A 55 -12.05 -9.02 14.18
CA ASP A 55 -12.44 -10.39 13.88
C ASP A 55 -11.94 -11.39 14.94
N ALA A 56 -12.86 -11.92 15.75
CA ALA A 56 -12.54 -12.76 16.91
C ALA A 56 -11.81 -14.06 16.50
N MET A 57 -12.30 -14.76 15.48
CA MET A 57 -11.68 -16.00 15.01
C MET A 57 -10.25 -15.77 14.55
N LEU A 58 -10.00 -14.69 13.81
CA LEU A 58 -8.65 -14.39 13.33
C LEU A 58 -7.71 -14.00 14.47
N ARG A 59 -8.22 -13.32 15.51
CA ARG A 59 -7.45 -12.98 16.71
C ARG A 59 -7.10 -14.22 17.53
N ASP A 60 -8.04 -15.14 17.71
CA ASP A 60 -7.83 -16.39 18.42
C ASP A 60 -6.77 -17.26 17.71
N LEU A 61 -6.91 -17.43 16.38
CA LEU A 61 -5.93 -18.15 15.56
C LEU A 61 -4.55 -17.48 15.60
N LEU A 62 -4.48 -16.15 15.57
CA LEU A 62 -3.20 -15.45 15.71
C LEU A 62 -2.57 -15.66 17.09
N ALA A 63 -3.38 -15.68 18.15
CA ALA A 63 -2.88 -15.91 19.51
C ALA A 63 -2.39 -17.35 19.72
N GLU A 64 -3.02 -18.33 19.07
CA GLU A 64 -2.68 -19.75 19.17
C GLU A 64 -1.52 -20.15 18.24
N GLU A 65 -1.55 -19.71 16.97
CA GLU A 65 -0.63 -20.18 15.93
C GLU A 65 0.47 -19.17 15.56
N GLY A 66 0.28 -17.90 15.88
CA GLY A 66 1.14 -16.81 15.40
C GLY A 66 0.84 -16.39 13.95
N GLY A 67 1.60 -15.38 13.47
CA GLY A 67 1.45 -14.87 12.11
C GLY A 67 2.06 -15.83 11.08
N SER A 68 1.27 -16.25 10.08
CA SER A 68 1.71 -17.24 9.09
C SER A 68 1.14 -16.99 7.68
N CYS A 69 1.74 -17.64 6.67
CA CYS A 69 1.24 -17.63 5.30
C CYS A 69 -0.19 -18.17 5.21
N TRP A 70 -0.48 -19.25 5.93
CA TRP A 70 -1.81 -19.83 6.04
C TRP A 70 -2.82 -18.80 6.56
N LEU A 71 -2.50 -18.13 7.66
CA LEU A 71 -3.44 -17.20 8.30
C LEU A 71 -3.74 -15.99 7.41
N ARG A 72 -2.78 -15.52 6.62
CA ARG A 72 -3.02 -14.49 5.59
C ARG A 72 -3.94 -14.98 4.48
N GLN A 73 -3.79 -16.23 4.03
CA GLN A 73 -4.67 -16.82 3.02
C GLN A 73 -6.09 -17.04 3.56
N PHE A 74 -6.19 -17.54 4.78
CA PHE A 74 -7.46 -17.69 5.48
C PHE A 74 -8.17 -16.33 5.63
N ALA A 75 -7.46 -15.30 6.06
CA ALA A 75 -7.99 -13.94 6.17
C ALA A 75 -8.49 -13.39 4.82
N ARG A 76 -7.79 -13.69 3.71
CA ARG A 76 -8.23 -13.31 2.36
C ARG A 76 -9.58 -13.94 1.99
N LEU A 77 -9.78 -15.22 2.28
CA LEU A 77 -11.07 -15.90 2.06
C LEU A 77 -12.16 -15.37 3.00
N ARG A 78 -11.83 -15.21 4.29
CA ARG A 78 -12.75 -14.71 5.31
C ARG A 78 -13.22 -13.29 5.02
N ARG A 79 -12.34 -12.42 4.51
CA ARG A 79 -12.68 -11.07 4.06
C ARG A 79 -13.75 -11.10 2.97
N CYS A 80 -13.67 -12.02 2.01
CA CYS A 80 -14.70 -12.14 0.97
C CYS A 80 -16.09 -12.44 1.56
N ALA A 81 -16.19 -13.30 2.58
CA ALA A 81 -17.46 -13.58 3.25
C ALA A 81 -18.04 -12.32 3.92
N HIS A 82 -17.20 -11.55 4.63
CA HIS A 82 -17.60 -10.26 5.21
C HIS A 82 -18.04 -9.27 4.12
N THR A 83 -17.30 -9.16 3.02
CA THR A 83 -17.64 -8.28 1.91
C THR A 83 -19.02 -8.63 1.33
N LEU A 84 -19.33 -9.91 1.11
CA LEU A 84 -20.64 -10.32 0.62
C LEU A 84 -21.78 -9.93 1.57
N HIS A 85 -21.56 -10.06 2.88
CA HIS A 85 -22.51 -9.62 3.89
C HIS A 85 -22.77 -8.11 3.81
N TRP A 86 -21.70 -7.30 3.75
CA TRP A 86 -21.81 -5.85 3.62
C TRP A 86 -22.42 -5.41 2.30
N MET A 87 -22.10 -6.08 1.19
CA MET A 87 -22.73 -5.82 -0.11
C MET A 87 -24.24 -5.98 -0.05
N LYS A 88 -24.74 -7.03 0.61
CA LYS A 88 -26.18 -7.23 0.79
C LYS A 88 -26.81 -6.11 1.63
N HIS A 89 -26.15 -5.71 2.71
CA HIS A 89 -26.62 -4.62 3.56
C HIS A 89 -26.67 -3.29 2.80
N HIS A 90 -25.59 -2.94 2.10
CA HIS A 90 -25.52 -1.72 1.30
C HIS A 90 -26.55 -1.70 0.18
N LEU A 91 -26.80 -2.83 -0.49
CA LEU A 91 -27.82 -2.90 -1.53
C LEU A 91 -29.22 -2.62 -0.96
N ALA A 92 -29.53 -3.13 0.23
CA ALA A 92 -30.79 -2.84 0.90
C ALA A 92 -30.91 -1.35 1.26
N GLN A 93 -29.87 -0.76 1.83
CA GLN A 93 -29.86 0.68 2.15
C GLN A 93 -29.99 1.57 0.91
N LEU A 94 -29.31 1.20 -0.18
CA LEU A 94 -29.39 1.93 -1.44
C LEU A 94 -30.79 1.84 -2.06
N ALA A 95 -31.48 0.71 -1.92
CA ALA A 95 -32.86 0.60 -2.42
C ALA A 95 -33.78 1.66 -1.79
N ASP A 96 -33.56 2.02 -0.53
CA ASP A 96 -34.35 3.02 0.19
C ASP A 96 -34.04 4.46 -0.21
N CYS A 97 -32.86 4.74 -0.77
CA CYS A 97 -32.41 6.10 -1.09
C CYS A 97 -31.89 6.31 -2.53
N HIS A 98 -32.10 5.36 -3.44
CA HIS A 98 -31.53 5.40 -4.80
C HIS A 98 -31.95 6.60 -5.66
N THR A 99 -33.00 7.32 -5.27
CA THR A 99 -33.48 8.55 -5.93
C THR A 99 -32.88 9.82 -5.34
N GLN A 100 -32.16 9.75 -4.22
CA GLN A 100 -31.55 10.90 -3.58
C GLN A 100 -30.25 11.32 -4.31
N PRO A 101 -29.83 12.59 -4.19
CA PRO A 101 -28.54 13.04 -4.69
C PRO A 101 -27.38 12.22 -4.10
N HIS A 102 -26.48 11.72 -4.95
CA HIS A 102 -25.37 10.82 -4.58
C HIS A 102 -23.98 11.45 -4.79
N VAL A 103 -23.93 12.72 -5.21
CA VAL A 103 -22.69 13.47 -5.40
C VAL A 103 -22.84 14.84 -4.76
N ILE A 104 -21.87 15.21 -3.93
CA ILE A 104 -21.69 16.59 -3.49
C ILE A 104 -20.70 17.21 -4.48
N VAL A 105 -21.20 18.11 -5.33
CA VAL A 105 -20.34 18.86 -6.25
C VAL A 105 -19.62 19.94 -5.43
N PRO A 106 -18.28 19.96 -5.41
CA PRO A 106 -17.55 21.00 -4.71
C PRO A 106 -17.74 22.35 -5.40
N ASP A 107 -17.69 23.44 -4.62
CA ASP A 107 -17.68 24.80 -5.16
C ASP A 107 -16.47 25.03 -6.08
N GLU A 108 -16.63 25.92 -7.07
CA GLU A 108 -15.57 26.23 -8.04
C GLU A 108 -14.29 26.74 -7.36
N SER A 109 -14.42 27.42 -6.21
CA SER A 109 -13.29 27.87 -5.40
C SER A 109 -12.45 26.72 -4.84
N ALA A 110 -13.07 25.60 -4.48
CA ALA A 110 -12.37 24.40 -4.00
C ALA A 110 -11.57 23.71 -5.11
N LEU A 111 -11.87 24.01 -6.38
CA LEU A 111 -11.13 23.51 -7.53
C LEU A 111 -9.94 24.42 -7.90
N GLN A 112 -9.87 25.65 -7.38
CA GLN A 112 -8.78 26.58 -7.69
C GLN A 112 -7.51 26.27 -6.92
N SER A 113 -7.59 26.14 -5.59
CA SER A 113 -6.42 25.87 -4.75
C SER A 113 -6.84 25.16 -3.48
N GLY A 114 -6.09 24.11 -3.10
CA GLY A 114 -6.43 23.32 -1.93
C GLY A 114 -5.68 22.00 -1.84
N GLN A 115 -5.93 21.27 -0.76
CA GLN A 115 -5.39 19.93 -0.55
C GLN A 115 -6.53 18.96 -0.28
N GLY A 116 -6.42 17.74 -0.81
CA GLY A 116 -7.39 16.67 -0.59
C GLY A 116 -6.70 15.33 -0.43
N TYR A 117 -7.37 14.38 0.19
CA TYR A 117 -6.92 13.00 0.22
C TYR A 117 -8.11 12.05 0.16
N GLY A 118 -7.87 10.85 -0.36
CA GLY A 118 -8.83 9.76 -0.39
C GLY A 118 -8.13 8.47 0.02
N MET A 119 -8.78 7.69 0.89
CA MET A 119 -8.27 6.41 1.34
C MET A 119 -9.31 5.32 1.13
N VAL A 120 -8.84 4.13 0.76
CA VAL A 120 -9.68 2.94 0.59
C VAL A 120 -8.92 1.70 1.03
N GLN A 121 -9.64 0.72 1.59
CA GLN A 121 -9.12 -0.63 1.74
C GLN A 121 -9.34 -1.39 0.43
N ALA A 122 -8.32 -1.36 -0.43
CA ALA A 122 -8.27 -2.17 -1.63
C ALA A 122 -8.10 -3.65 -1.28
N ALA A 123 -8.23 -4.55 -2.26
CA ALA A 123 -8.09 -6.00 -2.05
C ALA A 123 -6.76 -6.42 -1.37
N ARG A 124 -5.70 -5.61 -1.56
CA ARG A 124 -4.35 -5.84 -1.03
C ARG A 124 -4.02 -5.04 0.21
N GLY A 125 -4.95 -4.22 0.70
CA GLY A 125 -4.76 -3.37 1.87
C GLY A 125 -4.97 -1.89 1.58
N THR A 126 -4.31 -1.04 2.36
CA THR A 126 -4.60 0.39 2.41
C THR A 126 -3.98 1.12 1.22
N LEU A 127 -4.85 1.77 0.45
CA LEU A 127 -4.49 2.66 -0.65
C LEU A 127 -4.86 4.10 -0.25
N GLY A 128 -3.90 5.01 -0.35
CA GLY A 128 -4.13 6.43 -0.15
C GLY A 128 -3.69 7.24 -1.37
N HIS A 129 -4.47 8.26 -1.71
CA HIS A 129 -4.18 9.24 -2.73
C HIS A 129 -4.24 10.62 -2.10
N TRP A 130 -3.27 11.48 -2.42
CA TRP A 130 -3.16 12.85 -1.94
C TRP A 130 -2.99 13.77 -3.13
N ILE A 131 -3.77 14.84 -3.16
CA ILE A 131 -3.81 15.83 -4.24
C ILE A 131 -3.60 17.22 -3.66
N GLN A 132 -2.84 18.04 -4.38
CA GLN A 132 -2.75 19.48 -4.16
C GLN A 132 -3.07 20.19 -5.47
N LEU A 133 -3.87 21.24 -5.36
CA LEU A 133 -4.27 22.10 -6.46
C LEU A 133 -3.66 23.49 -6.27
N ASP A 134 -3.23 24.08 -7.38
CA ASP A 134 -2.78 25.47 -7.48
C ASP A 134 -3.26 26.04 -8.82
N GLU A 135 -3.90 27.20 -8.80
CA GLU A 135 -4.53 27.85 -9.96
C GLU A 135 -5.32 26.90 -10.89
N GLY A 136 -6.16 26.04 -10.31
CA GLY A 136 -6.99 25.10 -11.06
C GLY A 136 -6.26 23.88 -11.61
N LYS A 137 -4.96 23.71 -11.29
CA LYS A 137 -4.11 22.63 -11.80
C LYS A 137 -3.61 21.75 -10.68
N ILE A 138 -3.35 20.49 -11.00
CA ILE A 138 -2.70 19.56 -10.06
C ILE A 138 -1.23 19.97 -9.93
N SER A 139 -0.88 20.62 -8.83
CA SER A 139 0.50 20.96 -8.48
C SER A 139 1.24 19.77 -7.87
N ARG A 140 0.51 18.88 -7.18
CA ARG A 140 1.07 17.63 -6.65
C ARG A 140 0.03 16.52 -6.63
N TYR A 141 0.49 15.31 -6.94
CA TYR A 141 -0.24 14.09 -6.72
C TYR A 141 0.69 13.01 -6.17
N GLN A 142 0.36 12.46 -5.01
CA GLN A 142 1.10 11.35 -4.42
C GLN A 142 0.15 10.22 -4.09
N MET A 143 0.65 8.99 -4.21
CA MET A 143 -0.09 7.79 -3.85
C MET A 143 0.80 6.90 -3.01
N VAL A 144 0.19 6.23 -2.03
CA VAL A 144 0.82 5.17 -1.25
C VAL A 144 -0.07 3.95 -1.40
N THR A 145 0.43 2.98 -2.14
CA THR A 145 -0.33 1.79 -2.50
C THR A 145 -0.14 0.67 -1.49
N PRO A 146 -1.04 -0.32 -1.45
CA PRO A 146 -0.95 -1.41 -0.48
C PRO A 146 0.38 -2.16 -0.56
N THR A 147 0.84 -2.47 -1.79
CA THR A 147 2.12 -3.14 -1.98
C THR A 147 3.30 -2.25 -1.57
N ALA A 148 3.21 -0.92 -1.66
CA ALA A 148 4.29 -0.05 -1.18
C ALA A 148 4.50 -0.15 0.34
N TRP A 149 3.44 -0.40 1.13
CA TRP A 149 3.56 -0.73 2.54
C TRP A 149 4.29 -2.05 2.75
N ASN A 150 3.78 -3.11 2.13
CA ASN A 150 4.23 -4.49 2.37
C ASN A 150 5.62 -4.78 1.79
N ALA A 151 5.91 -4.28 0.58
CA ALA A 151 7.16 -4.45 -0.15
C ALA A 151 8.13 -3.28 0.06
N SER A 152 7.94 -2.47 1.10
CA SER A 152 8.83 -1.37 1.40
C SER A 152 10.27 -1.87 1.58
N PRO A 153 11.30 -1.15 1.09
CA PRO A 153 12.67 -1.47 1.41
C PRO A 153 13.00 -1.03 2.85
N LYS A 154 14.28 -1.19 3.20
CA LYS A 154 14.88 -0.52 4.35
C LYS A 154 14.59 0.98 4.32
N ASP A 155 14.30 1.55 5.49
CA ASP A 155 14.21 3.00 5.68
C ASP A 155 15.58 3.62 5.97
N THR A 156 15.61 4.93 6.22
CA THR A 156 16.83 5.68 6.55
C THR A 156 17.50 5.24 7.85
N ALA A 157 16.78 4.55 8.74
CA ALA A 157 17.33 3.95 9.95
C ALA A 157 17.81 2.50 9.72
N GLY A 158 17.83 2.03 8.47
CA GLY A 158 18.26 0.68 8.10
C GLY A 158 17.24 -0.40 8.43
N ARG A 159 16.02 -0.04 8.87
CA ARG A 159 15.01 -1.01 9.31
C ARG A 159 14.31 -1.61 8.10
N HIS A 160 14.42 -2.93 7.98
CA HIS A 160 13.79 -3.75 6.95
C HIS A 160 12.27 -3.53 6.85
N GLY A 161 11.74 -3.58 5.64
CA GLY A 161 10.28 -3.53 5.43
C GLY A 161 9.59 -4.87 5.71
N HIS A 162 8.26 -4.90 5.55
CA HIS A 162 7.45 -6.02 6.04
C HIS A 162 7.76 -7.36 5.34
N TRP A 163 7.90 -7.38 4.01
CA TRP A 163 8.27 -8.60 3.29
C TRP A 163 9.67 -9.08 3.64
N GLU A 164 10.62 -8.17 3.80
CA GLU A 164 11.98 -8.51 4.21
C GLU A 164 11.98 -9.13 5.61
N GLN A 165 11.25 -8.53 6.55
CA GLN A 165 11.06 -9.09 7.89
C GLN A 165 10.39 -10.47 7.86
N SER A 166 9.50 -10.73 6.90
CA SER A 166 8.79 -12.01 6.78
C SER A 166 9.67 -13.17 6.30
N VAL A 167 10.86 -12.89 5.75
CA VAL A 167 11.78 -13.92 5.23
C VAL A 167 13.09 -14.02 6.01
N ILE A 168 13.39 -13.05 6.88
CA ILE A 168 14.58 -13.10 7.74
C ILE A 168 14.43 -14.27 8.72
N GLY A 169 15.44 -15.14 8.76
CA GLY A 169 15.44 -16.33 9.62
C GLY A 169 14.67 -17.52 9.02
N LEU A 170 14.16 -17.41 7.80
CA LEU A 170 13.51 -18.52 7.11
C LEU A 170 14.52 -19.62 6.80
N THR A 171 14.18 -20.85 7.17
CA THR A 171 14.93 -22.05 6.76
C THR A 171 14.35 -22.54 5.45
N LEU A 172 15.20 -22.79 4.46
CA LEU A 172 14.83 -23.36 3.17
C LEU A 172 15.10 -24.86 3.18
N ALA A 173 14.12 -25.67 2.80
CA ALA A 173 14.33 -27.10 2.61
C ALA A 173 15.30 -27.37 1.45
N ASP A 174 15.16 -26.62 0.36
CA ASP A 174 16.03 -26.66 -0.82
C ASP A 174 16.38 -25.23 -1.27
N PRO A 175 17.65 -24.80 -1.16
CA PRO A 175 18.09 -23.49 -1.65
C PRO A 175 17.97 -23.31 -3.18
N ASP A 176 18.03 -24.39 -3.95
CA ASP A 176 17.90 -24.35 -5.41
C ASP A 176 16.42 -24.27 -5.86
N ASP A 177 15.48 -24.61 -4.97
CA ASP A 177 14.03 -24.45 -5.14
C ASP A 177 13.36 -23.82 -3.89
N PRO A 178 13.51 -22.50 -3.68
CA PRO A 178 13.10 -21.83 -2.45
C PRO A 178 11.59 -21.53 -2.41
N LEU A 179 10.78 -22.59 -2.40
CA LEU A 179 9.32 -22.54 -2.42
C LEU A 179 8.74 -21.71 -1.25
N GLU A 180 9.38 -21.77 -0.08
CA GLU A 180 8.94 -21.07 1.13
C GLU A 180 8.95 -19.55 0.95
N LEU A 181 10.01 -19.00 0.32
CA LEU A 181 10.05 -17.58 -0.07
C LEU A 181 8.88 -17.25 -0.99
N GLY A 182 8.64 -18.13 -1.96
CA GLY A 182 7.55 -18.02 -2.90
C GLY A 182 6.17 -17.98 -2.23
N HIS A 183 5.94 -18.83 -1.22
CA HIS A 183 4.70 -18.86 -0.44
C HIS A 183 4.52 -17.61 0.40
N ILE A 184 5.58 -17.15 1.09
CA ILE A 184 5.53 -15.94 1.91
C ILE A 184 5.17 -14.73 1.06
N VAL A 185 5.89 -14.47 -0.02
CA VAL A 185 5.61 -13.31 -0.88
C VAL A 185 4.20 -13.39 -1.49
N ARG A 186 3.80 -14.56 -2.02
CA ARG A 186 2.46 -14.75 -2.61
C ARG A 186 1.34 -14.65 -1.58
N SER A 187 1.59 -14.97 -0.30
CA SER A 187 0.59 -14.81 0.76
C SER A 187 0.15 -13.36 0.96
N HIS A 188 0.95 -12.39 0.51
CA HIS A 188 0.62 -10.96 0.54
C HIS A 188 -0.09 -10.46 -0.73
N ASP A 189 -0.32 -11.31 -1.73
CA ASP A 189 -0.91 -10.95 -3.03
C ASP A 189 -0.19 -9.74 -3.69
N PRO A 190 1.08 -9.91 -4.12
CA PRO A 190 1.89 -8.81 -4.60
C PRO A 190 1.34 -8.23 -5.92
N CYS A 191 1.14 -6.91 -5.96
CA CYS A 191 0.95 -6.17 -7.22
C CYS A 191 2.13 -5.20 -7.41
N LEU A 192 3.13 -5.61 -8.20
CA LEU A 192 4.34 -4.81 -8.42
C LEU A 192 4.08 -3.57 -9.30
N VAL A 193 3.16 -3.66 -10.28
CA VAL A 193 2.71 -2.49 -11.06
C VAL A 193 2.00 -1.47 -10.17
N CYS A 194 1.34 -1.93 -9.10
CA CYS A 194 0.76 -1.04 -8.10
C CYS A 194 1.84 -0.41 -7.20
N THR A 195 3.08 -0.91 -7.17
CA THR A 195 4.13 -0.39 -6.29
C THR A 195 4.87 0.78 -6.93
N VAL A 196 4.97 0.76 -8.26
CA VAL A 196 5.73 1.73 -9.04
C VAL A 196 4.97 2.06 -10.31
N HIS A 197 4.61 3.33 -10.46
CA HIS A 197 3.73 3.81 -11.52
C HIS A 197 4.54 4.58 -12.56
N PHE A 198 4.91 3.90 -13.63
CA PHE A 198 5.57 4.52 -14.79
C PHE A 198 4.60 4.64 -15.95
N ALA A 199 4.60 5.80 -16.61
CA ALA A 199 4.02 5.96 -17.93
C ALA A 199 5.17 6.08 -18.95
N GLY A 200 5.12 5.28 -20.01
CA GLY A 200 6.07 5.39 -21.12
C GLY A 200 5.81 6.68 -21.90
N SER A 201 6.75 7.61 -21.91
CA SER A 201 6.62 8.89 -22.62
C SER A 201 7.12 8.86 -24.07
N GLY A 202 7.65 7.72 -24.56
CA GLY A 202 8.32 7.60 -25.86
C GLY A 202 9.60 8.44 -26.01
N LYS A 203 9.92 9.31 -25.03
CA LYS A 203 11.07 10.19 -24.97
C LYS A 203 11.75 10.05 -23.61
N ARG A 204 13.01 9.64 -23.59
CA ARG A 204 13.82 9.68 -22.35
C ARG A 204 14.02 11.14 -21.94
N VAL A 205 13.34 11.56 -20.87
CA VAL A 205 13.57 12.86 -20.23
C VAL A 205 14.63 12.64 -19.14
N ARG A 206 15.81 13.24 -19.30
CA ARG A 206 16.82 13.30 -18.23
C ARG A 206 16.48 14.50 -17.35
N TYR A 207 16.09 14.23 -16.10
CA TYR A 207 16.05 15.26 -15.06
C TYR A 207 17.48 15.48 -14.54
N GLY A 208 18.27 16.20 -15.33
CA GLY A 208 19.64 16.57 -14.97
C GLY A 208 19.68 17.61 -13.85
N ILE A 209 20.70 17.49 -13.00
CA ILE A 209 21.82 18.44 -13.06
C ILE A 209 22.97 17.64 -13.70
#